data_AF-A0A3D6C024-F1
#
_entry.id   AF-A0A3D6C024-F1
#
_cell.length_a   1.000
_cell.length_b   1.000
_cell.length_c   1.000
_cell.angle_alpha   90.00
_cell.angle_beta   90.00
_cell.angle_gamma   90.00
#
_symmetry.space_group_name_H-M   'P 1'
#
loop_
_entity.id
_entity.type
_entity.pdbx_description
1 polymer ?
#
loop_
_entity_poly.entity_id
_entity_poly.type
_entity_poly.pdbx_seq_one_letter_code
_entity_poly.pdbx_strand_id
1 'polypeptide(L)' 'MTHTKDTFQIKKTFGLGVLLKLTKNNVQGIRIKTQGDSFVSNVSVGTLSRAVDTTLKKHNIELKIS' A
#
# COMPACT_ATOMS: atom_id res chain seq x y z
N MET A 1 23.27 11.31 7.16
CA MET A 1 21.83 11.38 6.87
C MET A 1 21.44 10.09 6.17
N THR A 2 20.68 9.22 6.83
CA THR A 2 20.30 7.91 6.29
C THR A 2 19.27 8.12 5.18
N HIS A 3 19.71 7.99 3.92
CA HIS A 3 18.82 7.87 2.77
C HIS A 3 17.87 6.70 3.04
N THR A 4 16.65 7.01 3.46
CA THR A 4 15.59 6.00 3.52
C THR A 4 15.29 5.73 2.06
N LYS A 5 15.78 4.59 1.56
CA LYS A 5 15.57 4.14 0.20
C LYS A 5 14.09 3.83 0.08
N ASP A 6 13.30 4.86 -0.20
CA ASP A 6 11.87 4.79 -0.43
C ASP A 6 11.66 3.73 -1.50
N THR A 7 11.16 2.58 -1.05
CA THR A 7 11.49 1.28 -1.68
C THR A 7 10.59 1.01 -2.88
N PHE A 8 9.61 1.88 -3.11
CA PHE A 8 8.68 1.82 -4.22
C PHE A 8 7.88 3.13 -4.37
N GLN A 9 7.60 3.49 -5.62
CA GLN A 9 6.75 4.62 -6.00
C GLN A 9 5.65 4.14 -6.97
N ILE A 10 4.40 4.49 -6.69
CA ILE A 10 3.23 4.18 -7.53
C ILE A 10 2.42 5.41 -7.82
N LYS A 11 1.99 5.57 -9.07
CA LYS A 11 1.07 6.63 -9.48
C LYS A 11 -0.23 6.52 -8.68
N LYS A 12 -0.72 7.66 -8.21
CA LYS A 12 -2.01 7.73 -7.51
C LYS A 12 -3.15 7.40 -8.45
N THR A 13 -4.01 6.50 -8.00
CA THR A 13 -5.34 6.29 -8.56
C THR A 13 -6.34 6.26 -7.40
N PHE A 14 -7.61 6.56 -7.69
CA PHE A 14 -8.65 6.59 -6.66
C PHE A 14 -8.78 5.24 -5.94
N GLY A 15 -8.92 4.15 -6.70
CA GLY A 15 -9.04 2.79 -6.14
C GLY A 15 -7.83 2.37 -5.30
N LEU A 16 -6.62 2.68 -5.76
CA LEU A 16 -5.39 2.35 -5.03
C LEU A 16 -5.28 3.16 -3.73
N GLY A 17 -5.68 4.44 -3.74
CA GLY A 17 -5.68 5.27 -2.54
C GLY A 17 -6.57 4.72 -1.43
N VAL A 18 -7.75 4.21 -1.77
CA VAL A 18 -8.67 3.57 -0.80
C VAL A 18 -8.05 2.30 -0.22
N LEU A 19 -7.54 1.40 -1.07
CA LEU A 19 -6.91 0.15 -0.64
C LEU A 19 -5.69 0.38 0.27
N LEU A 20 -4.84 1.34 -0.07
CA LEU A 20 -3.66 1.68 0.72
C LEU A 20 -4.02 2.30 2.07
N LYS A 21 -5.10 3.08 2.15
CA LYS A 21 -5.60 3.64 3.41
C LYS A 21 -6.11 2.53 4.34
N LEU A 22 -6.88 1.58 3.82
CA LEU A 22 -7.32 0.40 4.57
C LEU A 22 -6.13 -0.43 5.04
N THR A 23 -5.15 -0.64 4.15
CA THR A 23 -3.95 -1.43 4.43
C THR A 23 -3.11 -0.81 5.56
N LYS A 24 -2.87 0.51 5.51
CA LYS A 24 -2.18 1.25 6.56
C LYS A 24 -2.85 1.10 7.93
N ASN A 25 -4.19 1.11 7.97
CA ASN A 25 -4.93 1.00 9.22
C ASN A 25 -4.91 -0.42 9.80
N ASN A 26 -4.67 -1.42 8.95
CA ASN A 26 -4.76 -2.82 9.33
C ASN A 26 -3.41 -3.49 9.60
N VAL A 27 -2.33 -2.98 9.00
CA VAL A 27 -1.00 -3.58 9.09
C VAL A 27 -0.01 -2.60 9.73
N GLN A 28 0.42 -2.94 10.95
CA GLN A 28 1.39 -2.14 11.70
C GLN A 28 2.77 -2.17 11.01
N GLY A 29 3.52 -1.06 11.12
CA GLY A 29 4.88 -0.93 10.56
C GLY A 29 4.94 -0.50 9.09
N ILE A 30 3.81 -0.49 8.37
CA ILE A 30 3.73 0.03 7.00
C ILE A 30 3.40 1.53 7.05
N ARG A 31 4.34 2.33 6.57
CA ARG A 31 4.18 3.77 6.34
C ARG A 31 4.00 3.98 4.85
N ILE A 32 2.87 4.56 4.49
CA ILE A 32 2.56 5.03 3.14
C ILE A 32 2.41 6.54 3.24
N LYS A 33 3.20 7.26 2.43
CA LYS A 33 3.15 8.70 2.29
C LYS A 33 2.73 9.06 0.87
N THR A 34 2.22 10.27 0.75
CA THR A 34 1.78 10.87 -0.49
C THR A 34 2.87 11.85 -0.92
N GLN A 35 3.43 11.70 -2.13
CA GLN A 35 4.43 12.62 -2.69
C GLN A 35 4.05 12.97 -4.13
N GLY A 36 3.68 14.23 -4.36
CA GLY A 36 3.19 14.68 -5.69
C GLY A 36 2.03 13.82 -6.15
N ASP A 37 2.12 13.22 -7.34
CA ASP A 37 1.12 12.31 -7.91
C ASP A 37 1.41 10.84 -7.62
N SER A 38 2.17 10.54 -6.57
CA SER A 38 2.54 9.18 -6.21
C SER A 38 2.33 8.85 -4.74
N PHE A 39 2.23 7.55 -4.46
CA PHE A 39 2.40 6.99 -3.13
C PHE A 39 3.80 6.40 -2.99
N VAL A 40 4.36 6.58 -1.80
CA VAL A 40 5.70 6.12 -1.44
C VAL A 40 5.61 5.30 -0.16
N SER A 41 6.29 4.17 -0.11
CA SER A 41 6.28 3.30 1.07
C SER A 41 7.68 2.94 1.56
N ASN A 42 7.78 2.73 2.88
CA ASN A 42 9.00 2.25 3.54
C ASN A 42 9.21 0.73 3.40
N VAL A 43 8.32 0.03 2.70
CA VAL A 43 8.40 -1.41 2.47
C VAL A 43 8.46 -1.72 0.97
N SER A 44 9.00 -2.89 0.62
CA SER A 44 9.02 -3.36 -0.76
C SER A 44 7.62 -3.65 -1.30
N VAL A 45 7.51 -3.70 -2.63
CA VAL A 45 6.26 -4.07 -3.33
C VAL A 45 5.69 -5.39 -2.83
N GLY A 46 6.53 -6.42 -2.70
CA GLY A 46 6.07 -7.74 -2.26
C GLY A 46 5.46 -7.72 -0.84
N THR A 47 6.04 -6.94 0.08
CA THR A 47 5.47 -6.77 1.42
C THR A 47 4.17 -5.99 1.37
N LEU A 48 4.10 -4.94 0.55
CA LEU A 48 2.88 -4.14 0.37
C LEU A 48 1.74 -4.97 -0.26
N SER A 49 2.04 -5.79 -1.26
CA SER A 49 1.07 -6.70 -1.89
C SER A 49 0.47 -7.68 -0.88
N ARG A 50 1.31 -8.33 -0.05
CA ARG A 50 0.82 -9.23 1.02
C ARG A 50 -0.05 -8.50 2.05
N ALA A 51 0.31 -7.26 2.37
CA ALA A 51 -0.47 -6.43 3.29
C ALA A 51 -1.83 -6.03 2.71
N VAL A 52 -1.87 -5.73 1.41
CA VAL A 52 -3.11 -5.51 0.66
C VAL A 52 -3.96 -6.77 0.66
N ASP A 53 -3.40 -7.94 0.32
CA ASP A 53 -4.12 -9.22 0.34
C ASP A 53 -4.71 -9.54 1.72
N THR A 54 -3.93 -9.30 2.78
CA THR A 54 -4.40 -9.48 4.17
C THR A 54 -5.56 -8.55 4.49
N THR A 55 -5.53 -7.32 3.97
CA THR A 55 -6.60 -6.34 4.14
C THR A 55 -7.86 -6.73 3.36
N LEU A 56 -7.70 -7.19 2.12
CA LEU A 56 -8.81 -7.70 1.31
C LEU A 56 -9.51 -8.86 2.02
N LYS A 57 -8.76 -9.85 2.50
CA LYS A 57 -9.30 -10.99 3.26
C LYS A 57 -10.02 -10.56 4.54
N LYS A 58 -9.42 -9.65 5.33
CA LYS A 58 -10.04 -9.18 6.58
C LYS A 58 -11.37 -8.46 6.35
N HIS A 59 -11.50 -7.76 5.23
CA HIS A 59 -12.71 -7.02 4.88
C HIS A 59 -13.66 -7.82 3.98
N ASN A 60 -13.43 -9.12 3.79
CA ASN A 60 -14.21 -9.98 2.87
C ASN A 60 -14.36 -9.37 1.47
N ILE A 61 -13.30 -8.71 1.00
CA ILE A 61 -13.25 -8.14 -0.35
C ILE A 61 -12.67 -9.21 -1.27
N GLU A 62 -13.50 -9.74 -2.16
CA GLU A 62 -13.09 -10.68 -3.19
C GLU A 62 -12.80 -9.95 -4.50
N LEU A 63 -11.55 -9.99 -4.94
CA LEU A 63 -11.18 -9.54 -6.27
C LEU A 63 -11.51 -10.64 -7.27
N LYS A 64 -12.53 -10.43 -8.10
CA LYS A 64 -12.84 -11.34 -9.21
C LYS A 64 -11.92 -11.04 -10.39
N ILE A 65 -11.08 -11.99 -10.75
CA ILE A 65 -10.28 -11.91 -11.99
C ILE A 65 -11.24 -12.17 -13.15
N SER A 66 -11.26 -11.26 -14.13
CA SER A 66 -12.03 -11.39 -15.38
C SER A 66 -11.10 -11.82 -16.50
#